data_AF-A0A7Y1XXJ7-F1
#
_entry.id   AF-A0A7Y1XXJ7-F1
#
_cell.length_a   1.000
_cell.length_b   1.000
_cell.length_c   1.000
_cell.angle_alpha   90.00
_cell.angle_beta   90.00
_cell.angle_gamma   90.00
#
_symmetry.space_group_name_H-M   'P 1'
#
loop_
_entity.id
_entity.type
_entity.pdbx_description
1 polymer ?
#
loop_
_entity_poly.entity_id
_entity_poly.type
_entity_poly.pdbx_seq_one_letter_code
_entity_poly.pdbx_strand_id
1 'polypeptide(L)'
;IRIQDYRDIGDGPFDAISSIGMAEHVGGAKELRTYFGQVAGLLKPDGRFLNHAISQAATFEGQGKNGFIQRFVFPDGELHEIGESITAMQEAGLEARHMETFRLHYARTLRHWVNNLENNWDDAIAEVGRGRAWVWRLYMAGCAVAFERGQIQLNQVVAVHEGRGHGDLPLRQDW
;
A
#
# COMPACT_ATOMS: atom_id res chain seq x y z
N ILE A 1 12.66 9.83 13.87
CA ILE A 1 11.63 8.77 14.04
C ILE A 1 10.79 9.16 15.25
N ARG A 2 9.45 9.15 15.12
CA ARG A 2 8.52 9.41 16.22
C ARG A 2 7.80 8.10 16.54
N ILE A 3 7.58 7.82 17.83
CA ILE A 3 6.78 6.69 18.28
C ILE A 3 5.41 7.26 18.67
N GLN A 4 4.51 7.32 17.70
CA GLN A 4 3.16 7.86 17.87
C GLN A 4 2.24 7.30 16.78
N ASP A 5 0.94 7.46 16.98
CA ASP A 5 -0.03 7.26 15.92
C ASP A 5 0.09 8.36 14.87
N TYR A 6 0.00 8.02 13.58
CA TYR A 6 -0.02 9.04 12.54
C TYR A 6 -1.27 9.93 12.63
N ARG A 7 -2.35 9.40 13.21
CA ARG A 7 -3.63 10.10 13.38
C ARG A 7 -3.55 11.24 14.40
N ASP A 8 -2.53 11.24 15.25
CA ASP A 8 -2.29 12.27 16.28
C ASP A 8 -1.30 13.34 15.80
N ILE A 9 -0.83 13.26 14.55
CA ILE A 9 0.06 14.28 13.98
C ILE A 9 -0.74 15.58 13.80
N GLY A 10 -0.28 16.66 14.42
CA GLY A 10 -0.88 17.99 14.32
C GLY A 10 0.11 19.11 13.98
N ASP A 11 1.38 18.79 13.72
CA ASP A 11 2.45 19.76 13.47
C ASP A 11 2.76 20.00 11.99
N GLY A 12 1.77 19.77 11.13
CA GLY A 12 1.79 20.26 9.74
C GLY A 12 1.69 21.79 9.66
N PRO A 13 1.64 22.36 8.44
CA PRO A 13 1.59 21.66 7.16
C PRO A 13 2.99 21.31 6.61
N PHE A 14 3.12 20.13 6.03
CA PHE A 14 4.33 19.63 5.37
C PHE A 14 4.35 19.98 3.87
N ASP A 15 5.55 20.11 3.31
CA ASP A 15 5.75 20.31 1.87
C ASP A 15 5.49 19.03 1.06
N ALA A 16 5.79 17.87 1.65
CA ALA A 16 5.52 16.58 1.04
C ALA A 16 5.32 15.48 2.09
N ILE A 17 4.50 14.48 1.74
CA ILE A 17 4.25 13.27 2.54
C ILE A 17 4.46 12.05 1.64
N SER A 18 5.11 11.01 2.17
CA SER A 18 5.18 9.69 1.54
C SER A 18 4.62 8.66 2.51
N SER A 19 3.74 7.80 2.01
CA SER A 19 3.18 6.69 2.75
C SER A 19 3.35 5.39 1.96
N ILE A 20 3.96 4.39 2.58
CA ILE A 20 4.38 3.15 1.96
C ILE A 20 3.84 2.00 2.82
N GLY A 21 2.93 1.20 2.25
CA GLY A 21 2.37 0.01 2.92
C GLY A 21 1.43 0.31 4.10
N MET A 22 0.85 1.52 4.16
CA MET A 22 -0.10 1.92 5.21
C MET A 22 -1.56 1.72 4.77
N ALA A 23 -1.89 2.02 3.51
CA ALA A 23 -3.27 2.07 3.04
C ALA A 23 -3.98 0.71 3.13
N GLU A 24 -3.23 -0.39 3.08
CA GLU A 24 -3.72 -1.75 3.27
C GLU A 24 -4.22 -2.05 4.69
N HIS A 25 -3.88 -1.17 5.65
CA HIS A 25 -4.15 -1.33 7.08
C HIS A 25 -5.05 -0.23 7.66
N VAL A 26 -5.55 0.70 6.83
CA VAL A 26 -6.43 1.77 7.32
C VAL A 26 -7.85 1.27 7.59
N GLY A 27 -8.28 0.21 6.92
CA GLY A 27 -9.64 -0.34 6.97
C GLY A 27 -10.40 -0.09 5.68
N GLY A 28 -11.73 -0.05 5.79
CA GLY A 28 -12.64 0.01 4.63
C GLY A 28 -12.70 1.37 3.94
N ALA A 29 -13.60 1.48 2.96
CA ALA A 29 -13.78 2.68 2.14
C ALA A 29 -13.94 3.99 2.95
N LYS A 30 -14.60 3.92 4.11
CA LYS A 30 -14.82 5.09 4.99
C LYS A 30 -13.53 5.51 5.67
N GLU A 31 -12.77 4.55 6.18
CA GLU A 31 -11.51 4.75 6.85
C GLU A 31 -10.44 5.24 5.86
N LEU A 32 -10.45 4.72 4.62
CA LEU A 32 -9.59 5.18 3.52
C LEU A 32 -9.82 6.65 3.19
N ARG A 33 -11.08 7.10 3.09
CA ARG A 33 -11.42 8.53 2.92
C ARG A 33 -10.94 9.38 4.09
N THR A 34 -11.13 8.89 5.32
CA THR A 34 -10.67 9.59 6.53
C THR A 34 -9.16 9.75 6.52
N TYR A 35 -8.43 8.70 6.15
CA TYR A 35 -6.98 8.68 6.02
C TYR A 35 -6.49 9.73 5.01
N PHE A 36 -7.05 9.77 3.79
CA PHE A 36 -6.63 10.79 2.80
C PHE A 36 -7.02 12.21 3.21
N GLY A 37 -8.15 12.40 3.90
CA GLY A 37 -8.52 13.70 4.48
C GLY A 37 -7.51 14.19 5.53
N GLN A 38 -7.01 13.30 6.38
CA GLN A 38 -5.94 13.63 7.33
C GLN A 38 -4.64 13.98 6.62
N VAL A 39 -4.25 13.23 5.60
CA VAL A 39 -3.05 13.53 4.78
C VAL A 39 -3.17 14.90 4.13
N ALA A 40 -4.32 15.23 3.52
CA ALA A 40 -4.57 16.53 2.92
C ALA A 40 -4.46 17.68 3.94
N GLY A 41 -5.09 17.52 5.12
CA GLY A 41 -5.01 18.52 6.19
C GLY A 41 -3.60 18.74 6.75
N LEU A 42 -2.69 17.80 6.54
CA LEU A 42 -1.29 17.89 6.92
C LEU A 42 -0.39 18.45 5.82
N LEU A 43 -0.90 18.71 4.61
CA LEU A 43 -0.12 19.26 3.50
C LEU A 43 -0.32 20.76 3.36
N LYS A 44 0.74 21.46 2.94
CA LYS A 44 0.60 22.85 2.47
C LYS A 44 -0.29 22.87 1.22
N PRO A 45 -0.92 23.99 0.88
CA PRO A 45 -1.42 24.20 -0.49
C PRO A 45 -0.28 23.91 -1.47
N ASP A 46 -0.59 23.20 -2.57
CA ASP A 46 0.41 22.74 -3.55
C ASP A 46 1.42 21.69 -3.01
N GLY A 47 1.23 21.19 -1.78
CA GLY A 47 2.05 20.13 -1.19
C GLY A 47 1.85 18.78 -1.90
N ARG A 48 2.87 17.92 -1.88
CA ARG A 48 2.88 16.66 -2.63
C ARG A 48 2.66 15.45 -1.74
N PHE A 49 1.94 14.46 -2.25
CA PHE A 49 1.71 13.19 -1.59
C PHE A 49 2.12 12.04 -2.50
N LEU A 50 2.82 11.04 -1.94
CA LEU A 50 3.06 9.76 -2.59
C LEU A 50 2.43 8.64 -1.77
N ASN A 51 1.43 7.99 -2.34
CA ASN A 51 0.84 6.76 -1.80
C ASN A 51 1.41 5.55 -2.53
N HIS A 52 2.12 4.68 -1.83
CA HIS A 52 2.60 3.40 -2.34
C HIS A 52 1.88 2.27 -1.60
N ALA A 53 0.98 1.59 -2.29
CA ALA A 53 0.12 0.58 -1.68
C ALA A 53 -0.19 -0.57 -2.64
N ILE A 54 -0.42 -1.74 -2.06
CA ILE A 54 -0.99 -2.90 -2.73
C ILE A 54 -2.48 -2.62 -2.97
N SER A 55 -2.94 -2.95 -4.17
CA SER A 55 -4.36 -2.84 -4.54
C SER A 55 -4.83 -4.18 -5.11
N GLN A 56 -6.15 -4.40 -5.16
CA GLN A 56 -6.73 -5.54 -5.86
C GLN A 56 -7.26 -5.14 -7.24
N ALA A 57 -7.35 -6.11 -8.15
CA ALA A 57 -8.04 -5.91 -9.42
C ALA A 57 -9.56 -5.79 -9.18
N ALA A 58 -10.24 -4.93 -9.95
CA ALA A 58 -11.68 -4.71 -9.82
C ALA A 58 -12.54 -5.99 -9.97
N THR A 59 -12.04 -6.98 -10.73
CA THR A 59 -12.71 -8.26 -10.97
C THR A 59 -12.32 -9.35 -9.97
N PHE A 60 -11.41 -9.06 -9.04
CA PHE A 60 -10.91 -10.04 -8.09
C PHE A 60 -11.69 -9.96 -6.77
N GLU A 61 -12.47 -11.00 -6.49
CA GLU A 61 -13.29 -11.10 -5.28
C GLU A 61 -12.50 -11.53 -4.03
N GLY A 62 -11.19 -11.75 -4.15
CA GLY A 62 -10.33 -12.14 -3.04
C GLY A 62 -10.65 -13.53 -2.47
N GLN A 63 -10.20 -13.78 -1.23
CA GLN A 63 -10.58 -14.98 -0.48
C GLN A 63 -11.79 -14.74 0.45
N GLY A 64 -12.34 -13.51 0.47
CA GLY A 64 -13.38 -13.10 1.40
C GLY A 64 -12.96 -13.10 2.87
N LYS A 65 -13.94 -12.87 3.75
CA LYS A 65 -13.74 -12.90 5.21
C LYS A 65 -13.37 -14.31 5.68
N ASN A 66 -12.37 -14.41 6.56
CA ASN A 66 -11.75 -15.65 7.07
C ASN A 66 -10.89 -16.44 6.07
N GLY A 67 -10.45 -15.81 4.97
CA GLY A 67 -9.44 -16.37 4.08
C GLY A 67 -8.10 -16.63 4.78
N PHE A 68 -7.21 -17.41 4.15
CA PHE A 68 -5.91 -17.78 4.73
C PHE A 68 -5.10 -16.55 5.17
N ILE A 69 -5.03 -15.51 4.32
CA ILE A 69 -4.27 -14.29 4.62
C ILE A 69 -4.85 -13.60 5.85
N GLN A 70 -6.18 -13.43 5.90
CA GLN A 70 -6.83 -12.78 7.04
C GLN A 70 -6.64 -13.58 8.33
N ARG A 71 -6.77 -14.91 8.25
CA ARG A 71 -6.68 -15.76 9.44
C ARG A 71 -5.26 -15.89 10.00
N PHE A 72 -4.23 -15.85 9.16
CA PHE A 72 -2.88 -16.24 9.57
C PHE A 72 -1.80 -15.17 9.36
N VAL A 73 -2.07 -14.11 8.60
CA VAL A 73 -1.05 -13.11 8.21
C VAL A 73 -1.50 -11.69 8.55
N PHE A 74 -2.62 -11.21 7.98
CA PHE A 74 -3.13 -9.85 8.15
C PHE A 74 -4.63 -9.83 8.47
N PRO A 75 -5.02 -9.97 9.75
CA PRO A 75 -6.42 -10.03 10.18
C PRO A 75 -7.27 -8.81 9.80
N ASP A 76 -6.64 -7.64 9.83
CA ASP A 76 -7.28 -6.35 9.55
C ASP A 76 -6.88 -5.78 8.18
N GLY A 77 -6.22 -6.59 7.35
CA GLY A 77 -5.78 -6.17 6.02
C GLY A 77 -6.96 -6.08 5.05
N GLU A 78 -7.08 -4.94 4.38
CA GLU A 78 -8.08 -4.69 3.35
C GLU A 78 -7.41 -4.13 2.10
N LEU A 79 -7.69 -4.75 0.96
CA LEU A 79 -7.16 -4.29 -0.32
C LEU A 79 -8.26 -3.55 -1.06
N HIS A 80 -7.96 -2.32 -1.43
CA HIS A 80 -8.84 -1.48 -2.22
C HIS A 80 -8.54 -1.64 -3.71
N GLU A 81 -9.56 -1.41 -4.53
CA GLU A 81 -9.33 -1.17 -5.96
C GLU A 81 -8.62 0.20 -6.11
N ILE A 82 -7.80 0.35 -7.17
CA ILE A 82 -6.97 1.55 -7.32
C ILE A 82 -7.81 2.79 -7.66
N GLY A 83 -8.85 2.64 -8.47
CA GLY A 83 -9.84 3.67 -8.76
C GLY A 83 -10.56 4.15 -7.50
N GLU A 84 -10.98 3.26 -6.60
CA GLU A 84 -11.54 3.64 -5.30
C GLU A 84 -10.56 4.49 -4.48
N SER A 85 -9.29 4.11 -4.45
CA SER A 85 -8.25 4.89 -3.75
C SER A 85 -8.07 6.27 -4.38
N ILE A 86 -8.04 6.36 -5.72
CA ILE A 86 -7.92 7.62 -6.46
C ILE A 86 -9.15 8.52 -6.26
N THR A 87 -10.36 7.95 -6.25
CA THR A 87 -11.59 8.69 -5.94
C THR A 87 -11.53 9.24 -4.51
N ALA A 88 -11.15 8.42 -3.53
CA ALA A 88 -11.02 8.87 -2.15
C ALA A 88 -9.96 9.97 -1.95
N MET A 89 -8.85 9.93 -2.70
CA MET A 89 -7.86 11.02 -2.72
C MET A 89 -8.47 12.31 -3.27
N GLN A 90 -9.17 12.26 -4.40
CA GLN A 90 -9.77 13.44 -5.03
C GLN A 90 -10.87 14.06 -4.15
N GLU A 91 -11.71 13.23 -3.52
CA GLU A 91 -12.71 13.68 -2.54
C GLU A 91 -12.07 14.40 -1.33
N ALA A 92 -10.82 14.09 -1.00
CA ALA A 92 -10.05 14.74 0.05
C ALA A 92 -9.31 16.02 -0.41
N GLY A 93 -9.47 16.44 -1.68
CA GLY A 93 -8.74 17.58 -2.24
C GLY A 93 -7.30 17.26 -2.66
N LEU A 94 -7.01 15.99 -2.94
CA LEU A 94 -5.73 15.54 -3.49
C LEU A 94 -5.91 15.17 -4.96
N GLU A 95 -5.38 16.00 -5.86
CA GLU A 95 -5.40 15.73 -7.29
C GLU A 95 -4.34 14.69 -7.66
N ALA A 96 -4.75 13.52 -8.16
CA ALA A 96 -3.82 12.51 -8.65
C ALA A 96 -3.13 12.97 -9.95
N ARG A 97 -1.79 13.10 -9.91
CA ARG A 97 -0.95 13.63 -11.01
C ARG A 97 -0.19 12.55 -11.78
N HIS A 98 0.12 11.44 -11.14
CA HIS A 98 0.82 10.33 -11.77
C HIS A 98 0.45 9.03 -11.07
N MET A 99 0.34 7.95 -11.85
CA MET A 99 0.18 6.60 -11.32
C MET A 99 1.13 5.67 -12.07
N GLU A 100 1.91 4.91 -11.32
CA GLU A 100 2.76 3.85 -11.86
C GLU A 100 2.47 2.52 -11.19
N THR A 101 2.53 1.44 -11.97
CA THR A 101 2.33 0.08 -11.48
C THR A 101 3.66 -0.68 -11.39
N PHE A 102 3.90 -1.27 -10.23
CA PHE A 102 5.09 -2.05 -9.91
C PHE A 102 4.76 -3.53 -9.66
N ARG A 103 3.61 -4.00 -10.15
CA ARG A 103 3.10 -5.36 -9.91
C ARG A 103 4.16 -6.45 -10.10
N LEU A 104 4.88 -6.43 -11.24
CA LEU A 104 5.89 -7.45 -11.53
C LEU A 104 7.17 -7.29 -10.68
N HIS A 105 7.44 -6.09 -10.18
CA HIS A 105 8.54 -5.86 -9.24
C HIS A 105 8.23 -6.51 -7.90
N TYR A 106 6.99 -6.41 -7.43
CA TYR A 106 6.58 -7.06 -6.18
C TYR A 106 6.54 -8.59 -6.30
N ALA A 107 6.10 -9.13 -7.45
CA ALA A 107 6.22 -10.56 -7.73
C ALA A 107 7.67 -11.05 -7.60
N ARG A 108 8.64 -10.36 -8.22
CA ARG A 108 10.07 -10.67 -8.10
C ARG A 108 10.55 -10.59 -6.65
N THR A 109 10.14 -9.55 -5.93
CA THR A 109 10.47 -9.36 -4.52
C THR A 109 10.04 -10.57 -3.68
N LEU A 110 8.79 -11.01 -3.83
CA LEU A 110 8.26 -12.17 -3.11
C LEU A 110 8.96 -13.48 -3.51
N ARG A 111 9.30 -13.67 -4.79
CA ARG A 111 10.11 -14.83 -5.23
C ARG A 111 11.48 -14.85 -4.56
N HIS A 112 12.14 -13.70 -4.46
CA HIS A 112 13.41 -13.59 -3.75
C HIS A 112 13.25 -13.88 -2.25
N TRP A 113 12.19 -13.40 -1.62
CA TRP A 113 11.92 -13.70 -0.21
C TRP A 113 11.64 -15.18 0.04
N VAL A 114 10.87 -15.83 -0.83
CA VAL A 114 10.65 -17.29 -0.76
C VAL A 114 11.97 -18.03 -0.89
N ASN A 115 12.80 -17.71 -1.88
CA ASN A 115 14.11 -18.35 -2.05
C ASN A 115 15.01 -18.14 -0.84
N ASN A 116 15.01 -16.94 -0.26
CA ASN A 116 15.80 -16.65 0.95
C ASN A 116 15.30 -17.46 2.15
N LEU A 117 14.00 -17.59 2.34
CA LEU A 117 13.40 -18.41 3.40
C LEU A 117 13.73 -19.90 3.21
N GLU A 118 13.66 -20.40 1.97
CA GLU A 118 13.97 -21.80 1.66
C GLU A 118 15.46 -22.13 1.82
N ASN A 119 16.35 -21.20 1.48
CA ASN A 119 17.79 -21.38 1.66
C ASN A 119 18.21 -21.39 3.14
N ASN A 120 17.39 -20.84 4.04
CA ASN A 120 17.64 -20.78 5.48
C ASN A 120 16.54 -21.50 6.26
N TRP A 121 15.99 -22.58 5.68
CA TRP A 121 14.76 -23.20 6.16
C TRP A 121 14.88 -23.78 7.57
N ASP A 122 15.99 -24.44 7.89
CA ASP A 122 16.21 -25.04 9.20
C ASP A 122 16.33 -23.97 10.29
N ASP A 123 17.03 -22.88 10.01
CA ASP A 123 17.14 -21.72 10.92
C ASP A 123 15.77 -21.06 11.14
N ALA A 124 14.99 -20.89 10.07
CA ALA A 124 13.64 -20.35 10.17
C ALA A 124 12.72 -21.24 11.01
N ILE A 125 12.80 -22.58 10.84
CA ILE A 125 12.05 -23.52 11.68
C ILE A 125 12.49 -23.42 13.14
N ALA A 126 13.79 -23.32 13.41
CA ALA A 126 14.32 -23.20 14.76
C ALA A 126 13.82 -21.91 15.45
N GLU A 127 13.76 -20.80 14.72
CA GLU A 127 13.35 -19.49 15.23
C GLU A 127 11.84 -19.40 15.49
N VAL A 128 11.01 -19.77 14.50
CA VAL A 128 9.56 -19.48 14.55
C VAL A 128 8.68 -20.73 14.66
N GLY A 129 9.27 -21.91 14.58
CA GLY A 129 8.57 -23.19 14.53
C GLY A 129 8.04 -23.53 13.13
N ARG A 130 7.94 -24.84 12.87
CA ARG A 130 7.54 -25.38 11.55
C ARG A 130 6.22 -24.80 11.04
N GLY A 131 5.20 -24.70 11.88
CA GLY A 131 3.88 -24.21 11.47
C GLY A 131 3.93 -22.77 10.94
N ARG A 132 4.63 -21.88 11.65
CA ARG A 132 4.73 -20.47 11.25
C ARG A 132 5.62 -20.29 10.02
N ALA A 133 6.72 -21.03 9.91
CA ALA A 133 7.56 -21.03 8.71
C ALA A 133 6.76 -21.43 7.46
N TRP A 134 5.89 -22.45 7.58
CA TRP A 134 5.00 -22.87 6.48
C TRP A 134 3.95 -21.82 6.12
N VAL A 135 3.34 -21.16 7.10
CA VAL A 135 2.40 -20.06 6.85
C VAL A 135 3.05 -18.98 6.01
N TRP A 136 4.24 -18.52 6.39
CA TRP A 136 4.98 -17.48 5.66
C TRP A 136 5.39 -17.93 4.26
N ARG A 137 5.89 -19.14 4.11
CA ARG A 137 6.25 -19.70 2.80
C ARG A 137 5.03 -19.74 1.86
N LEU A 138 3.90 -20.27 2.34
CA LEU A 138 2.66 -20.36 1.56
C LEU A 138 2.11 -18.98 1.21
N TYR A 139 2.11 -18.07 2.18
CA TYR A 139 1.69 -16.68 1.99
C TYR A 139 2.49 -16.00 0.87
N MET A 140 3.82 -15.97 1.00
CA MET A 140 4.68 -15.26 0.05
C MET A 140 4.63 -15.89 -1.35
N ALA A 141 4.65 -17.22 -1.43
CA ALA A 141 4.56 -17.93 -2.71
C ALA A 141 3.19 -17.70 -3.39
N GLY A 142 2.11 -17.73 -2.61
CA GLY A 142 0.76 -17.45 -3.09
C GLY A 142 0.61 -16.01 -3.59
N CYS A 143 1.09 -15.03 -2.83
CA CYS A 143 1.09 -13.63 -3.24
C CYS A 143 1.94 -13.40 -4.49
N ALA A 144 3.11 -14.04 -4.62
CA ALA A 144 3.92 -13.92 -5.83
C ALA A 144 3.13 -14.31 -7.09
N VAL A 145 2.41 -15.44 -7.03
CA VAL A 145 1.53 -15.89 -8.12
C VAL A 145 0.36 -14.93 -8.36
N ALA A 146 -0.23 -14.39 -7.29
CA ALA A 146 -1.32 -13.42 -7.42
C ALA A 146 -0.89 -12.13 -8.12
N PHE A 147 0.31 -11.60 -7.82
CA PHE A 147 0.91 -10.49 -8.56
C PHE A 147 1.27 -10.90 -10.01
N GLU A 148 1.82 -12.08 -10.25
CA GLU A 148 2.11 -12.56 -11.62
C GLU A 148 0.84 -12.61 -12.48
N ARG A 149 -0.28 -13.05 -11.89
CA ARG A 149 -1.59 -13.19 -12.55
C ARG A 149 -2.41 -11.90 -12.61
N GLY A 150 -1.95 -10.81 -12.00
CA GLY A 150 -2.70 -9.55 -12.01
C GLY A 150 -3.93 -9.51 -11.11
N GLN A 151 -4.05 -10.45 -10.16
CA GLN A 151 -5.14 -10.47 -9.18
C GLN A 151 -4.97 -9.36 -8.13
N ILE A 152 -3.72 -9.10 -7.77
CA ILE A 152 -3.28 -7.97 -6.95
C ILE A 152 -2.22 -7.17 -7.69
N GLN A 153 -2.11 -5.90 -7.35
CA GLN A 153 -1.26 -4.90 -7.98
C GLN A 153 -0.47 -4.15 -6.90
N LEU A 154 0.58 -3.45 -7.30
CA LEU A 154 1.27 -2.49 -6.45
C LEU A 154 1.31 -1.17 -7.22
N ASN A 155 0.81 -0.10 -6.64
CA ASN A 155 0.72 1.18 -7.33
C ASN A 155 1.39 2.29 -6.50
N GLN A 156 2.07 3.19 -7.19
CA GLN A 156 2.46 4.48 -6.66
C GLN A 156 1.58 5.55 -7.28
N VAL A 157 0.83 6.27 -6.45
CA VAL A 157 0.05 7.44 -6.86
C VAL A 157 0.72 8.67 -6.29
N VAL A 158 1.14 9.57 -7.18
CA VAL A 158 1.57 10.92 -6.80
C VAL A 158 0.37 11.83 -6.90
N ALA A 159 0.07 12.55 -5.83
CA ALA A 159 -1.00 13.54 -5.77
C ALA A 159 -0.49 14.89 -5.27
N VAL A 160 -1.23 15.95 -5.59
CA VAL A 160 -0.98 17.32 -5.13
C VAL A 160 -2.20 17.82 -4.37
N HIS A 161 -1.98 18.40 -3.20
CA HIS A 161 -3.04 19.04 -2.43
C HIS A 161 -3.48 20.33 -3.13
N GLU A 162 -4.78 20.46 -3.38
CA GLU A 162 -5.36 21.57 -4.12
C GLU A 162 -4.90 22.93 -3.58
N GLY A 163 -4.21 23.69 -4.44
CA GLY A 163 -3.68 25.02 -4.16
C GLY A 163 -3.92 25.97 -5.34
N ARG A 164 -3.21 27.10 -5.36
CA ARG A 164 -3.27 28.06 -6.50
C ARG A 164 -2.22 27.76 -7.58
N GLY A 165 -1.35 26.78 -7.37
CA GLY A 165 -0.23 26.42 -8.23
C GLY A 165 -0.33 25.00 -8.83
N HIS A 166 0.83 24.46 -9.24
CA HIS A 166 0.96 23.15 -9.90
C HIS A 166 1.75 22.12 -9.08
N GLY A 167 2.00 22.39 -7.79
CA GLY A 167 2.78 21.51 -6.90
C GLY A 167 4.24 21.28 -7.32
N ASP A 168 4.81 22.21 -8.10
CA ASP A 168 6.17 22.15 -8.65
C ASP A 168 6.52 20.84 -9.37
N LEU A 169 5.50 20.17 -9.94
CA LEU A 169 5.70 19.00 -10.80
C LEU A 169 5.90 19.44 -12.27
N PRO A 170 6.77 18.76 -13.03
CA PRO A 170 6.92 19.05 -14.45
C PRO A 170 5.62 18.69 -15.19
N LEU A 171 5.34 19.41 -16.28
CA LEU A 171 4.14 19.17 -17.11
C LEU A 171 4.14 17.78 -17.76
N ARG A 172 5.33 17.19 -17.92
CA ARG A 172 5.53 15.79 -18.29
C ARG A 172 6.58 15.20 -17.36
N GLN A 173 6.31 14.00 -16.86
CA GLN A 173 7.30 13.23 -16.13
C GLN A 173 8.34 12.70 -17.12
N ASP A 174 9.61 12.95 -16.88
CA ASP A 174 10.75 12.55 -17.72
C ASP A 174 11.82 11.75 -16.94
N TRP A 175 11.48 11.32 -15.73
CA TRP A 175 12.23 10.35 -14.95
C TRP A 175 12.06 8.91 -15.43
#